data_AF-A0A8J6AL51-F1
#
_entry.id   AF-A0A8J6AL51-F1
#
_cell.length_a   1.000
_cell.length_b   1.000
_cell.length_c   1.000
_cell.angle_alpha   90.00
_cell.angle_beta   90.00
_cell.angle_gamma   90.00
#
_symmetry.space_group_name_H-M   'P 1'
#
loop_
_entity.id
_entity.type
_entity.pdbx_description
1 polymer ?
#
loop_
_entity_poly.entity_id
_entity_poly.type
_entity_poly.pdbx_seq_one_letter_code
_entity_poly.pdbx_strand_id
1 'polypeptide(L)'
;MLQDVYHVVTLKIQLQSCSKLEDLPAEQWNHATVRNALKELLKEMNQSTLAKECPLSQSMISSIVNSTYYANVSATKCQEFGRWYKKYKKIK
;
A
#
# COMPACT_ATOMS: atom_id res chain seq x y z
N MET A 1 -7.36 33.70 7.79
CA MET A 1 -6.32 32.74 8.25
C MET A 1 -5.19 32.51 7.25
N LEU A 2 -5.37 32.62 5.92
CA LEU A 2 -4.27 32.44 4.95
C LEU A 2 -3.67 33.76 4.41
N GLN A 3 -4.20 34.91 4.81
CA GLN A 3 -3.92 36.22 4.21
C GLN A 3 -2.46 36.65 4.33
N ASP A 4 -1.77 36.23 5.39
CA ASP A 4 -0.37 36.57 5.63
C ASP A 4 0.61 35.45 5.25
N VAL A 5 0.11 34.26 4.91
CA VAL A 5 0.95 33.06 4.69
C VAL A 5 0.78 32.43 3.32
N TYR A 6 -0.13 32.95 2.46
CA TYR A 6 -0.42 32.36 1.15
C TYR A 6 0.79 32.26 0.20
N HIS A 7 1.81 33.09 0.39
CA HIS A 7 3.03 33.09 -0.43
C HIS A 7 4.09 32.08 0.04
N VAL A 8 3.90 31.45 1.21
CA VAL A 8 4.85 30.46 1.79
C VAL A 8 4.24 29.08 2.03
N VAL A 9 2.94 28.90 1.78
CA VAL A 9 2.25 27.63 2.02
C VAL A 9 1.89 26.91 0.72
N THR A 10 2.10 25.60 0.70
CA THR A 10 1.66 24.72 -0.38
C THR A 10 0.48 23.89 0.08
N LEU A 11 -0.70 24.14 -0.48
CA LEU A 11 -1.87 23.29 -0.25
C LEU A 11 -1.72 22.01 -1.07
N LYS A 12 -1.62 20.87 -0.38
CA LYS A 12 -1.61 19.55 -1.02
C LYS A 12 -2.99 18.91 -0.91
N ILE A 13 -3.78 19.00 -1.97
CA ILE A 13 -5.06 18.30 -2.07
C ILE A 13 -4.80 16.90 -2.61
N GLN A 14 -5.16 15.88 -1.84
CA GLN A 14 -5.07 14.49 -2.26
C GLN A 14 -6.48 13.91 -2.40
N LEU A 15 -6.90 13.71 -3.65
CA LEU A 15 -8.15 13.04 -3.96
C LEU A 15 -7.94 11.53 -3.86
N GLN A 16 -8.71 10.85 -3.02
CA GLN A 16 -8.71 9.40 -2.91
C GLN A 16 -9.82 8.85 -3.81
N SER A 17 -9.49 8.39 -5.03
CA SER A 17 -10.41 7.56 -5.80
C SER A 17 -10.46 6.18 -5.17
N CYS A 18 -11.54 5.86 -4.45
CA CYS A 18 -11.78 4.53 -3.91
C CYS A 18 -12.43 3.64 -4.96
N SER A 19 -11.70 3.31 -6.04
CA SER A 19 -11.90 1.99 -6.63
C SER A 19 -11.40 0.99 -5.59
N LYS A 20 -12.21 0.01 -5.19
CA LYS A 20 -11.76 -1.06 -4.28
C LYS A 20 -10.39 -1.54 -4.77
N LEU A 21 -9.41 -1.70 -3.88
CA LEU A 21 -8.04 -2.13 -4.26
C LEU A 21 -8.04 -3.41 -5.11
N GLU A 22 -9.08 -4.22 -4.96
CA GLU A 22 -9.38 -5.46 -5.69
C GLU A 22 -9.66 -5.26 -7.18
N ASP A 23 -10.22 -4.10 -7.56
CA ASP A 23 -10.54 -3.73 -8.94
C ASP A 23 -9.33 -3.11 -9.66
N LEU A 24 -8.30 -2.72 -8.90
CA LEU A 24 -7.11 -2.08 -9.46
C LEU A 24 -6.31 -3.07 -10.33
N PRO A 25 -5.99 -2.73 -11.59
CA PRO A 25 -5.08 -3.51 -12.43
C PRO A 25 -3.72 -3.68 -11.74
N ALA A 26 -3.12 -4.87 -11.84
CA ALA A 26 -1.85 -5.19 -11.19
C ALA A 26 -0.75 -4.18 -11.54
N GLU A 27 -0.75 -3.70 -12.77
CA GLU A 27 0.22 -2.77 -13.35
C GLU A 27 0.20 -1.39 -12.67
N GLN A 28 -0.93 -1.01 -12.06
CA GLN A 28 -1.10 0.26 -11.34
C GLN A 28 -0.71 0.14 -9.85
N TRP A 29 -0.35 -1.05 -9.37
CA TRP A 29 0.09 -1.22 -8.00
C TRP A 29 1.47 -0.59 -7.79
N ASN A 30 1.55 0.25 -6.77
CA ASN A 30 2.75 0.94 -6.38
C ASN A 30 2.98 0.77 -4.88
N HIS A 31 4.11 1.28 -4.39
CA HIS A 31 4.47 1.16 -2.98
C HIS A 31 3.37 1.68 -2.03
N ALA A 32 2.68 2.78 -2.39
CA ALA A 32 1.62 3.34 -1.55
C ALA A 32 0.37 2.44 -1.51
N THR A 33 -0.05 1.86 -2.64
CA THR A 33 -1.20 0.93 -2.67
C THR A 33 -0.89 -0.37 -1.95
N VAL A 34 0.33 -0.92 -2.11
CA VAL A 34 0.81 -2.09 -1.36
C VAL A 34 0.79 -1.80 0.15
N ARG A 35 1.32 -0.65 0.57
CA ARG A 35 1.31 -0.26 1.99
C ARG A 35 -0.10 -0.17 2.56
N ASN A 36 -1.03 0.44 1.82
CA ASN A 36 -2.42 0.56 2.26
C ASN A 36 -3.09 -0.81 2.38
N ALA A 37 -2.90 -1.68 1.39
CA ALA A 37 -3.42 -3.04 1.42
C ALA A 37 -2.84 -3.85 2.59
N LEU A 38 -1.52 -3.76 2.85
CA LEU A 38 -0.89 -4.41 4.00
C LEU A 38 -1.45 -3.90 5.33
N LYS A 39 -1.69 -2.60 5.47
CA LYS A 39 -2.30 -2.04 6.69
C LYS A 39 -3.70 -2.59 6.94
N GLU A 40 -4.51 -2.77 5.90
CA GLU A 40 -5.84 -3.38 6.04
C GLU A 40 -5.75 -4.86 6.41
N LEU A 41 -4.90 -5.63 5.73
CA LEU A 41 -4.73 -7.07 6.01
C LEU A 41 -4.23 -7.31 7.44
N LEU A 42 -3.31 -6.47 7.93
CA LEU A 42 -2.76 -6.60 9.28
C LEU A 42 -3.74 -6.26 10.41
N LYS A 43 -4.91 -5.69 10.10
CA LYS A 43 -6.00 -5.57 11.09
C LYS A 43 -6.65 -6.92 11.38
N GLU A 44 -6.66 -7.82 10.39
CA GLU A 44 -7.34 -9.12 10.48
C GLU A 44 -6.39 -10.28 10.73
N MET A 45 -5.09 -10.14 10.41
CA MET A 45 -4.10 -11.20 10.56
C MET A 45 -2.74 -10.66 11.03
N ASN A 46 -1.93 -11.53 11.63
CA ASN A 46 -0.58 -11.17 12.04
C ASN A 46 0.43 -11.19 10.87
N GLN A 47 1.59 -10.56 11.05
CA GLN A 47 2.62 -10.44 10.02
C GLN A 47 3.19 -11.79 9.56
N SER A 48 3.35 -12.76 10.46
CA SER A 48 3.96 -14.04 10.13
C SER A 48 3.02 -14.92 9.28
N THR A 49 1.71 -14.89 9.54
CA THR A 49 0.70 -15.53 8.69
C THR A 49 0.64 -14.85 7.33
N LEU A 50 0.60 -13.51 7.29
CA LEU A 50 0.56 -12.76 6.02
C LEU A 50 1.80 -13.02 5.15
N ALA A 51 2.98 -13.10 5.76
CA ALA A 51 4.24 -13.39 5.06
C ALA A 51 4.31 -14.80 4.45
N LYS A 52 3.50 -15.76 4.93
CA LYS A 52 3.41 -17.11 4.36
C LYS A 52 2.51 -17.16 3.13
N GLU A 53 1.52 -16.27 3.05
CA GLU A 53 0.53 -16.28 1.96
C GLU A 53 0.87 -15.32 0.83
N CYS A 54 1.43 -14.14 1.14
CA CYS A 54 1.72 -13.10 0.16
C CYS A 54 3.17 -13.19 -0.37
N PRO A 55 3.49 -12.55 -1.51
CA PRO A 55 4.83 -12.60 -2.11
C PRO A 55 5.88 -11.76 -1.35
N LEU A 56 5.56 -11.20 -0.19
CA LEU A 56 6.45 -10.34 0.61
C LEU A 56 6.93 -11.06 1.86
N SER A 57 8.21 -10.91 2.20
CA SER A 57 8.74 -11.45 3.45
C SER A 57 8.27 -10.64 4.67
N GLN A 58 8.32 -11.25 5.86
CA GLN A 58 7.96 -10.58 7.11
C GLN A 58 8.75 -9.28 7.34
N SER A 59 10.05 -9.26 7.03
CA SER A 59 10.89 -8.07 7.17
C SER A 59 10.49 -6.96 6.18
N MET A 60 10.10 -7.32 4.95
CA MET A 60 9.59 -6.37 3.96
C MET A 60 8.26 -5.77 4.42
N ILE A 61 7.33 -6.60 4.91
CA ILE A 61 6.03 -6.14 5.43
C ILE A 61 6.25 -5.13 6.57
N SER A 62 7.11 -5.47 7.54
CA SER A 62 7.44 -4.57 8.65
C SER A 62 8.02 -3.24 8.17
N SER A 63 8.95 -3.28 7.21
CA SER A 63 9.60 -2.08 6.66
C SER A 63 8.62 -1.17 5.91
N ILE A 64 7.73 -1.75 5.10
CA ILE A 64 6.72 -1.02 4.30
C ILE A 64 5.68 -0.36 5.22
N VAL A 65 5.19 -1.08 6.23
CA VAL A 65 4.11 -0.61 7.11
C VAL A 65 4.62 0.49 8.04
N ASN A 66 5.81 0.31 8.63
CA ASN A 66 6.41 1.29 9.54
C ASN A 66 7.04 2.48 8.81
N SER A 67 7.01 2.49 7.47
CA SER A 67 7.51 3.58 6.63
C SER A 67 8.94 3.99 7.00
N THR A 68 9.83 3.01 7.20
CA THR A 68 11.26 3.32 7.29
C THR A 68 11.70 3.90 5.94
N TYR A 69 12.44 5.01 5.99
CA TYR A 69 12.56 6.05 4.95
C TYR A 69 13.04 5.59 3.54
N TYR A 70 13.33 4.30 3.33
CA TYR A 70 13.85 3.72 2.08
C TYR A 70 13.39 2.28 1.82
N ALA A 71 12.20 1.86 2.30
CA ALA A 71 11.62 0.56 1.93
C ALA A 71 11.14 0.57 0.45
N ASN A 72 12.07 0.64 -0.49
CA ASN A 72 11.78 0.62 -1.91
C ASN A 72 11.41 -0.81 -2.32
N VAL A 73 10.12 -1.04 -2.51
CA VAL A 73 9.61 -2.25 -3.16
C VAL A 73 9.68 -2.03 -4.66
N SER A 74 10.29 -2.98 -5.39
CA SER A 74 10.36 -2.88 -6.85
C SER A 74 8.96 -2.88 -7.46
N ALA A 75 8.83 -2.23 -8.63
CA ALA A 75 7.56 -2.21 -9.37
C ALA A 75 7.04 -3.63 -9.63
N THR A 76 7.92 -4.56 -10.02
CA THR A 76 7.59 -5.97 -10.23
C THR A 76 6.99 -6.61 -8.99
N LYS A 77 7.57 -6.37 -7.81
CA LYS A 77 7.07 -6.94 -6.54
C LYS A 77 5.73 -6.31 -6.11
N CYS A 78 5.52 -5.03 -6.42
CA CYS A 78 4.23 -4.38 -6.22
C CYS A 78 3.14 -4.99 -7.11
N GLN A 79 3.46 -5.26 -8.38
CA GLN A 79 2.56 -5.89 -9.34
C GLN A 79 2.24 -7.35 -8.96
N GLU A 80 3.24 -8.12 -8.53
CA GLU A 80 3.05 -9.47 -7.98
C GLU A 80 2.11 -9.45 -6.77
N PHE A 81 2.33 -8.51 -5.84
CA PHE A 81 1.46 -8.33 -4.69
C PHE A 81 0.03 -7.98 -5.11
N GLY A 82 -0.14 -7.10 -6.11
CA GLY A 82 -1.46 -6.75 -6.62
C GLY A 82 -2.22 -7.92 -7.23
N ARG A 83 -1.53 -8.77 -8.03
CA ARG A 83 -2.10 -10.01 -8.57
C ARG A 83 -2.54 -10.96 -7.47
N TRP A 84 -1.70 -11.13 -6.46
CA TRP A 84 -2.01 -11.94 -5.29
C TRP A 84 -3.20 -11.38 -4.50
N TYR A 85 -3.21 -10.09 -4.19
CA TYR A 85 -4.25 -9.43 -3.40
C TYR A 85 -5.63 -9.57 -4.05
N LYS A 86 -5.70 -9.39 -5.37
CA LYS A 86 -6.93 -9.60 -6.14
C LYS A 86 -7.43 -11.04 -6.08
N LYS A 87 -6.53 -12.02 -6.12
CA LYS A 87 -6.89 -13.45 -5.96
C LYS A 87 -7.36 -13.74 -4.53
N TYR A 88 -6.65 -13.23 -3.53
CA TYR A 88 -6.96 -13.41 -2.11
C TYR A 88 -8.37 -12.90 -1.77
N LYS A 89 -8.69 -11.68 -2.19
CA LYS A 89 -10.01 -11.06 -1.94
C LYS A 89 -11.16 -11.65 -2.74
N LYS A 90 -10.90 -12.40 -3.82
CA LYS A 90 -11.93 -13.17 -4.52
C LYS A 90 -12.28 -14.48 -3.83
N ILE A 91 -11.34 -15.04 -3.06
CA ILE A 91 -11.48 -16.35 -2.41
C ILE A 91 -12.06 -16.20 -1.00
N LYS A 92 -11.87 -15.05 -0.36
CA LYS A 92 -12.23 -14.77 1.03
C LYS A 92 -13.26 -13.65 1.09
#